data_AF-A0A972UQ20-F1
#
_entry.id   AF-A0A972UQ20-F1
#
_cell.length_a   1.000
_cell.length_b   1.000
_cell.length_c   1.000
_cell.angle_alpha   90.00
_cell.angle_beta   90.00
_cell.angle_gamma   90.00
#
_symmetry.space_group_name_H-M   'P 1'
#
loop_
_entity.id
_entity.type
_entity.pdbx_description
1 polymer ?
#
loop_
_entity_poly.entity_id
_entity_poly.type
_entity_poly.pdbx_seq_one_letter_code
_entity_poly.pdbx_strand_id
1 'polypeptide(L)'
;MLDENELRSLFPKAADAHIDTFLAHGDDLFEQFGLSETPTRQNYFLAQIGHESGGLTITEENLTYRAPRLRQVWQSRFKTLSAAEKCANNPEMLGNTVYANRMGNGPPNSGDGFHYRGRGYIQITGRDGYRKVGQIAGLDLVNHPERSAEPKNALLVACAFWQWKDINRICDTLNYVSVTRRINGGTNGLADRRAWLDKVRRVSGVAPGDRWDMETADIIELQRALQSAGYPEVGAADGVLGARSIAGIIRYRHEHGLPEGLIDGNLLAALGLPP
;
A
#
# COMPACT_ATOMS: atom_id res chain seq x y z
N MET A 1 -13.14 -11.80 0.28
CA MET A 1 -11.88 -11.31 0.88
C MET A 1 -11.27 -12.42 1.75
N LEU A 2 -10.14 -12.20 2.42
CA LEU A 2 -9.49 -13.21 3.28
C LEU A 2 -10.38 -13.59 4.47
N ASP A 3 -10.42 -14.86 4.83
CA ASP A 3 -11.10 -15.34 6.04
C ASP A 3 -10.30 -15.03 7.33
N GLU A 4 -10.86 -15.36 8.50
CA GLU A 4 -10.20 -15.11 9.78
C GLU A 4 -8.85 -15.84 9.89
N ASN A 5 -8.76 -17.10 9.46
CA ASN A 5 -7.53 -17.88 9.55
C ASN A 5 -6.43 -17.30 8.65
N GLU A 6 -6.81 -16.86 7.46
CA GLU A 6 -5.94 -16.19 6.51
C GLU A 6 -5.46 -14.85 7.06
N LEU A 7 -6.35 -14.02 7.60
CA LEU A 7 -6.00 -12.74 8.24
C LEU A 7 -5.08 -12.95 9.44
N ARG A 8 -5.30 -13.97 10.27
CA ARG A 8 -4.42 -14.31 11.39
C ARG A 8 -3.07 -14.87 10.95
N SER A 9 -3.04 -15.59 9.83
CA SER A 9 -1.79 -16.03 9.22
C SER A 9 -0.99 -14.84 8.70
N LEU A 10 -1.67 -13.84 8.12
CA LEU A 10 -1.06 -12.63 7.58
C LEU A 10 -0.61 -11.66 8.69
N PHE A 11 -1.44 -11.43 9.69
CA PHE A 11 -1.22 -10.47 10.79
C PHE A 11 -1.31 -11.14 12.17
N PRO A 12 -0.40 -12.08 12.50
CA PRO A 12 -0.53 -12.92 13.69
C PRO A 12 -0.41 -12.18 15.02
N LYS A 13 0.10 -10.95 15.00
CA LYS A 13 0.28 -10.10 16.18
C LYS A 13 -0.69 -8.93 16.24
N ALA A 14 -1.57 -8.79 15.24
CA ALA A 14 -2.57 -7.73 15.25
C ALA A 14 -3.56 -7.96 16.38
N ALA A 15 -3.99 -6.87 17.03
CA ALA A 15 -5.07 -6.93 18.00
C ALA A 15 -6.38 -7.35 17.31
N ASP A 16 -7.24 -8.05 18.04
CA ASP A 16 -8.49 -8.62 17.51
C ASP A 16 -9.37 -7.56 16.85
N ALA A 17 -9.49 -6.38 17.47
CA ALA A 17 -10.27 -5.28 16.91
C ALA A 17 -9.87 -4.87 15.48
N HIS A 18 -8.59 -5.04 15.11
CA HIS A 18 -8.15 -4.80 13.74
C HIS A 18 -8.60 -5.91 12.80
N ILE A 19 -8.47 -7.17 13.20
CA ILE A 19 -8.95 -8.34 12.43
C ILE A 19 -10.47 -8.29 12.27
N ASP A 20 -11.20 -8.00 13.35
CA ASP A 20 -12.66 -7.86 13.34
C ASP A 20 -13.12 -6.79 12.35
N THR A 21 -12.37 -5.68 12.23
CA THR A 21 -12.67 -4.63 11.24
C THR A 21 -12.52 -5.14 9.81
N PHE A 22 -11.51 -5.95 9.52
CA PHE A 22 -11.37 -6.59 8.20
C PHE A 22 -12.52 -7.56 7.92
N LEU A 23 -12.90 -8.38 8.89
CA LEU A 23 -14.00 -9.34 8.73
C LEU A 23 -15.36 -8.65 8.55
N ALA A 24 -15.60 -7.55 9.28
CA ALA A 24 -16.87 -6.85 9.26
C ALA A 24 -17.05 -5.93 8.04
N HIS A 25 -15.96 -5.34 7.53
CA HIS A 25 -16.05 -4.25 6.54
C HIS A 25 -15.11 -4.42 5.34
N GLY A 26 -14.23 -5.43 5.34
CA GLY A 26 -13.18 -5.57 4.33
C GLY A 26 -13.73 -5.76 2.92
N ASP A 27 -14.74 -6.61 2.73
CA ASP A 27 -15.37 -6.83 1.42
C ASP A 27 -16.00 -5.53 0.89
N ASP A 28 -16.88 -4.89 1.67
CA ASP A 28 -17.56 -3.64 1.29
C ASP A 28 -16.57 -2.51 0.95
N LEU A 29 -15.54 -2.33 1.78
CA LEU A 29 -14.51 -1.32 1.54
C LEU A 29 -13.68 -1.67 0.31
N PHE A 30 -13.31 -2.94 0.11
CA PHE A 30 -12.50 -3.32 -1.04
C PHE A 30 -13.27 -3.15 -2.34
N GLU A 31 -14.58 -3.42 -2.35
CA GLU A 31 -15.45 -3.13 -3.47
C GLU A 31 -15.60 -1.63 -3.70
N GLN A 32 -15.97 -0.87 -2.67
CA GLN A 32 -16.17 0.59 -2.74
C GLN A 32 -14.94 1.32 -3.31
N PHE A 33 -13.75 0.89 -2.93
CA PHE A 33 -12.48 1.50 -3.34
C PHE A 33 -11.83 0.81 -4.55
N GLY A 34 -12.52 -0.12 -5.22
CA GLY A 34 -12.05 -0.83 -6.41
C GLY A 34 -10.84 -1.73 -6.19
N LEU A 35 -10.54 -2.07 -4.94
CA LEU A 35 -9.47 -3.01 -4.58
C LEU A 35 -9.83 -4.44 -4.98
N SER A 36 -11.11 -4.82 -4.99
CA SER A 36 -11.58 -6.16 -5.35
C SER A 36 -11.63 -6.45 -6.86
N GLU A 37 -11.41 -5.45 -7.72
CA GLU A 37 -11.44 -5.65 -9.17
C GLU A 37 -10.33 -6.60 -9.67
N THR A 38 -9.18 -6.63 -9.00
CA THR A 38 -8.09 -7.55 -9.35
C THR A 38 -7.39 -8.09 -8.10
N PRO A 39 -6.93 -9.36 -8.12
CA PRO A 39 -6.12 -9.92 -7.03
C PRO A 39 -4.84 -9.09 -6.79
N THR A 40 -4.26 -8.51 -7.83
CA THR A 40 -3.06 -7.67 -7.71
C THR A 40 -3.29 -6.43 -6.85
N ARG A 41 -4.43 -5.73 -7.02
CA ARG A 41 -4.75 -4.56 -6.19
C ARG A 41 -4.87 -4.94 -4.72
N GLN A 42 -5.62 -6.00 -4.40
CA GLN A 42 -5.74 -6.50 -3.02
C GLN A 42 -4.39 -6.92 -2.45
N ASN A 43 -3.61 -7.70 -3.21
CA ASN A 43 -2.32 -8.21 -2.75
C ASN A 43 -1.32 -7.08 -2.48
N TYR A 44 -1.26 -6.09 -3.37
CA TYR A 44 -0.38 -4.94 -3.20
C TYR A 44 -0.84 -4.08 -2.02
N PHE A 45 -2.14 -3.86 -1.85
CA PHE A 45 -2.68 -3.12 -0.71
C PHE A 45 -2.31 -3.80 0.61
N LEU A 46 -2.64 -5.09 0.77
CA LEU A 46 -2.37 -5.87 1.97
C LEU A 46 -0.88 -5.94 2.31
N ALA A 47 -0.02 -6.10 1.29
CA ALA A 47 1.42 -6.15 1.48
C ALA A 47 1.99 -4.80 1.94
N GLN A 48 1.52 -3.70 1.34
CA GLN A 48 1.97 -2.36 1.69
C GLN A 48 1.52 -1.98 3.09
N ILE A 49 0.25 -2.20 3.46
CA ILE A 49 -0.20 -1.93 4.84
C ILE A 49 0.51 -2.83 5.85
N GLY A 50 0.80 -4.08 5.51
CA GLY A 50 1.56 -4.99 6.37
C GLY A 50 2.95 -4.45 6.69
N HIS A 51 3.65 -3.93 5.68
CA HIS A 51 4.94 -3.28 5.87
C HIS A 51 4.84 -1.99 6.70
N GLU A 52 3.95 -1.07 6.31
CA GLU A 52 3.86 0.28 6.91
C GLU A 52 3.43 0.27 8.37
N SER A 53 2.66 -0.75 8.78
CA SER A 53 2.12 -0.87 10.13
C SER A 53 2.81 -1.95 10.98
N GLY A 54 3.85 -2.60 10.47
CA GLY A 54 4.48 -3.74 11.16
C GLY A 54 3.48 -4.88 11.42
N GLY A 55 2.64 -5.20 10.44
CA GLY A 55 1.59 -6.21 10.54
C GLY A 55 0.42 -5.79 11.43
N LEU A 56 -0.05 -4.54 11.27
CA LEU A 56 -1.14 -3.89 12.00
C LEU A 56 -0.87 -3.71 13.51
N THR A 57 0.40 -3.71 13.91
CA THR A 57 0.81 -3.51 15.32
C THR A 57 1.16 -2.06 15.65
N ILE A 58 1.40 -1.25 14.61
CA ILE A 58 1.78 0.15 14.71
C ILE A 58 0.74 0.99 13.96
N THR A 59 -0.01 1.78 14.70
CA THR A 59 -1.03 2.70 14.15
C THR A 59 -0.72 4.16 14.42
N GLU A 60 0.37 4.47 15.12
CA GLU A 60 0.84 5.83 15.37
C GLU A 60 2.37 5.84 15.45
N GLU A 61 2.99 6.86 14.87
CA GLU A 61 4.44 7.03 14.97
C GLU A 61 4.88 7.40 16.40
N ASN A 62 6.04 6.90 16.81
CA ASN A 62 6.66 7.29 18.07
C ASN A 62 7.73 8.37 17.83
N LEU A 63 7.50 9.57 18.36
CA LEU A 63 8.40 10.71 18.27
C LEU A 63 9.30 10.87 19.52
N THR A 64 9.55 9.79 20.25
CA THR A 64 10.44 9.79 21.43
C THR A 64 11.85 9.34 21.04
N TYR A 65 12.79 10.28 20.98
CA TYR A 65 14.18 9.99 20.62
C TYR A 65 15.17 10.69 21.54
N ARG A 66 16.34 10.06 21.74
CA ARG A 66 17.49 10.72 22.39
C ARG A 66 18.18 11.67 21.41
N ALA A 67 18.79 12.74 21.93
CA ALA A 67 19.45 13.77 21.12
C ALA A 67 20.48 13.25 20.09
N PRO A 68 21.35 12.26 20.42
CA PRO A 68 22.27 11.71 19.41
C PRO A 68 21.54 11.03 18.25
N ARG A 69 20.43 10.33 18.53
CA ARG A 69 19.64 9.65 17.50
C ARG A 69 18.90 10.64 16.61
N LEU A 70 18.38 11.73 17.17
CA LEU A 70 17.75 12.82 16.39
C LEU A 70 18.69 13.37 15.32
N ARG A 71 19.99 13.53 15.64
CA ARG A 71 20.99 13.98 14.68
C ARG A 71 21.30 12.95 13.61
N GLN A 72 21.09 11.66 13.85
CA GLN A 72 21.28 10.62 12.83
C GLN A 72 20.08 10.56 11.87
N VAL A 73 18.86 10.64 12.41
CA VAL A 73 17.61 10.51 11.65
C VAL A 73 17.27 11.79 10.89
N TRP A 74 17.45 12.95 11.50
CA TRP A 74 17.14 14.26 10.91
C TRP A 74 18.37 15.18 10.90
N GLN A 75 19.45 14.72 10.27
CA GLN A 75 20.72 15.46 10.12
C GLN A 75 20.52 16.89 9.63
N SER A 76 19.61 17.09 8.66
CA SER A 76 19.33 18.40 8.07
C SER A 76 18.59 19.36 9.02
N ARG A 77 17.87 18.84 10.02
CA ARG A 77 17.12 19.62 11.02
C ARG A 77 17.94 19.88 12.28
N PHE A 78 18.78 18.93 12.68
CA PHE A 78 19.58 19.00 13.91
C PHE A 78 21.08 19.06 13.63
N LYS A 79 21.55 20.23 13.20
CA LYS A 79 22.98 20.45 12.90
C LYS A 79 23.86 20.33 14.15
N THR A 80 23.38 20.76 15.31
CA THR A 80 24.11 20.73 16.59
C THR A 80 23.42 19.83 17.61
N LEU A 81 24.19 19.32 18.59
CA LEU A 81 23.64 18.52 19.69
C LEU A 81 22.71 19.36 20.58
N SER A 82 23.09 20.61 20.86
CA SER A 82 22.25 21.54 21.64
C SER A 82 20.88 21.79 21.00
N ALA A 83 20.79 21.85 19.66
CA ALA A 83 19.50 21.95 18.99
C ALA A 83 18.67 20.66 19.14
N ALA A 84 19.32 19.49 19.07
CA ALA A 84 18.67 18.20 19.24
C ALA A 84 18.18 17.97 20.69
N GLU A 85 18.93 18.44 21.69
CA GLU A 85 18.57 18.31 23.11
C GLU A 85 17.22 18.95 23.43
N LYS A 86 16.86 20.05 22.76
CA LYS A 86 15.55 20.71 22.92
C LYS A 86 14.37 19.82 22.51
N CYS A 87 14.59 18.89 21.58
CA CYS A 87 13.55 17.97 21.09
C CYS A 87 13.68 16.56 21.68
N ALA A 88 14.75 16.27 22.41
CA ALA A 88 15.02 14.93 22.91
C ALA A 88 14.01 14.53 23.99
N ASN A 89 13.44 13.33 23.86
CA ASN A 89 12.37 12.82 24.72
C ASN A 89 11.17 13.79 24.84
N ASN A 90 10.96 14.64 23.84
CA ASN A 90 9.84 15.58 23.78
C ASN A 90 9.13 15.41 22.42
N PRO A 91 8.19 14.45 22.32
CA PRO A 91 7.49 14.12 21.07
C PRO A 91 6.78 15.31 20.42
N GLU A 92 6.16 16.17 21.24
CA GLU A 92 5.45 17.34 20.76
C GLU A 92 6.39 18.37 20.15
N MET A 93 7.45 18.74 20.88
CA MET A 93 8.48 19.65 20.36
C MET A 93 9.14 19.08 19.12
N LEU A 94 9.43 17.77 19.11
CA LEU A 94 10.02 17.11 17.95
C LEU A 94 9.09 17.18 16.74
N GLY A 95 7.84 16.75 16.87
CA GLY A 95 6.85 16.76 15.78
C GLY A 95 6.66 18.17 15.22
N ASN A 96 6.47 19.15 16.11
CA ASN A 96 6.35 20.57 15.75
C ASN A 96 7.61 21.12 15.08
N THR A 97 8.80 20.55 15.34
CA THR A 97 10.04 20.96 14.68
C THR A 97 10.22 20.30 13.31
N VAL A 98 10.02 18.99 13.19
CA VAL A 98 10.35 18.24 11.96
C VAL A 98 9.29 18.38 10.87
N TYR A 99 8.04 18.61 11.27
CA TYR A 99 6.89 18.71 10.37
C TYR A 99 6.35 20.14 10.17
N ALA A 100 6.95 21.17 10.78
CA ALA A 100 6.54 22.56 10.57
C ALA A 100 6.64 22.99 9.10
N ASN A 101 5.70 23.84 8.68
CA ASN A 101 5.64 24.48 7.35
C ASN A 101 5.66 23.48 6.18
N ARG A 102 5.11 22.27 6.38
CA ARG A 102 5.08 21.19 5.40
C ARG A 102 3.71 20.53 5.41
N MET A 103 3.27 20.04 4.25
CA MET A 103 2.04 19.23 4.14
C MET A 103 0.81 19.92 4.76
N GLY A 104 0.74 21.25 4.60
CA GLY A 104 -0.32 22.09 5.14
C GLY A 104 -0.17 22.46 6.62
N ASN A 105 0.86 21.98 7.31
CA ASN A 105 1.13 22.35 8.70
C ASN A 105 1.64 23.79 8.79
N GLY A 106 1.20 24.49 9.82
CA GLY A 106 1.70 25.81 10.19
C GLY A 106 3.14 25.84 10.73
N PRO A 107 3.59 27.02 11.21
CA PRO A 107 4.89 27.17 11.87
C PRO A 107 4.97 26.32 13.16
N PRO A 108 6.18 26.12 13.73
CA PRO A 108 6.35 25.23 14.89
C PRO A 108 5.44 25.53 16.09
N ASN A 109 5.12 26.80 16.33
CA ASN A 109 4.24 27.22 17.44
C ASN A 109 2.74 26.98 17.19
N SER A 110 2.34 26.51 16.00
CA SER A 110 0.95 26.15 15.70
C SER A 110 0.50 24.86 16.37
N GLY A 111 1.43 23.98 16.75
CA GLY A 111 1.11 22.63 17.23
C GLY A 111 0.79 21.61 16.14
N ASP A 112 0.71 22.04 14.87
CA ASP A 112 0.30 21.19 13.76
C ASP A 112 1.20 19.98 13.55
N GLY A 113 2.51 20.16 13.72
CA GLY A 113 3.47 19.11 13.42
C GLY A 113 3.24 17.86 14.26
N PHE A 114 3.02 18.03 15.57
CA PHE A 114 2.67 16.91 16.44
C PHE A 114 1.21 16.49 16.29
N HIS A 115 0.29 17.44 16.13
CA HIS A 115 -1.14 17.14 16.02
C HIS A 115 -1.45 16.24 14.81
N TYR A 116 -0.83 16.52 13.65
CA TYR A 116 -0.96 15.76 12.41
C TYR A 116 0.24 14.83 12.12
N ARG A 117 0.81 14.23 13.17
CA ARG A 117 1.83 13.17 13.05
C ARG A 117 1.29 11.90 12.37
N GLY A 118 2.18 11.01 11.95
CA GLY A 118 1.89 9.74 11.29
C GLY A 118 0.93 8.84 12.07
N ARG A 119 -0.19 8.45 11.43
CA ARG A 119 -1.19 7.52 12.00
C ARG A 119 -1.85 6.60 10.97
N GLY A 120 -2.50 5.56 11.48
CA GLY A 120 -3.18 4.52 10.70
C GLY A 120 -2.21 3.55 10.03
N TYR A 121 -2.76 2.58 9.28
CA TYR A 121 -1.95 1.51 8.69
C TYR A 121 -0.93 2.00 7.64
N ILE A 122 -1.16 3.16 7.03
CA ILE A 122 -0.30 3.74 5.97
C ILE A 122 0.35 5.06 6.40
N GLN A 123 0.29 5.40 7.69
CA GLN A 123 0.97 6.56 8.30
C GLN A 123 0.64 7.90 7.63
N ILE A 124 -0.64 8.28 7.59
CA ILE A 124 -1.05 9.60 7.11
C ILE A 124 -0.41 10.70 7.96
N THR A 125 0.21 11.69 7.31
CA THR A 125 0.98 12.75 7.99
C THR A 125 0.68 14.11 7.37
N GLY A 126 0.61 15.14 8.20
CA GLY A 126 0.39 16.53 7.83
C GLY A 126 -1.07 16.90 7.57
N ARG A 127 -1.44 18.13 7.92
CA ARG A 127 -2.82 18.66 7.87
C ARG A 127 -3.49 18.42 6.51
N ASP A 128 -2.76 18.54 5.41
CA ASP A 128 -3.29 18.29 4.06
C ASP A 128 -3.69 16.83 3.84
N GLY A 129 -2.88 15.89 4.34
CA GLY A 129 -3.16 14.46 4.28
C GLY A 129 -4.41 14.10 5.08
N TYR A 130 -4.46 14.57 6.33
CA TYR A 130 -5.63 14.40 7.19
C TYR A 130 -6.90 14.97 6.55
N ARG A 131 -6.82 16.17 5.96
CA ARG A 131 -7.96 16.79 5.26
C ARG A 131 -8.42 15.98 4.05
N LYS A 132 -7.50 15.57 3.17
CA LYS A 132 -7.85 14.86 1.92
C LYS A 132 -8.36 13.45 2.18
N VAL A 133 -7.68 12.71 3.05
CA VAL A 133 -8.08 11.35 3.42
C VAL A 133 -9.39 11.38 4.21
N GLY A 134 -9.55 12.33 5.15
CA GLY A 134 -10.80 12.51 5.89
C GLY A 134 -11.98 12.80 4.97
N GLN A 135 -11.81 13.66 3.96
CA GLN A 135 -12.86 13.95 2.98
C GLN A 135 -13.30 12.70 2.20
N ILE A 136 -12.35 11.86 1.76
CA ILE A 136 -12.67 10.63 1.01
C ILE A 136 -13.30 9.58 1.93
N ALA A 137 -12.81 9.46 3.16
CA ALA A 137 -13.32 8.53 4.16
C ALA A 137 -14.66 8.97 4.79
N GLY A 138 -15.10 10.21 4.58
CA GLY A 138 -16.26 10.78 5.30
C GLY A 138 -15.99 10.99 6.80
N LEU A 139 -14.74 11.22 7.19
CA LEU A 139 -14.30 11.40 8.57
C LEU A 139 -13.74 12.81 8.80
N ASP A 140 -14.10 13.46 9.91
CA ASP A 140 -13.50 14.73 10.33
C ASP A 140 -12.12 14.50 10.98
N LEU A 141 -11.14 14.16 10.15
CA LEU A 141 -9.77 13.91 10.58
C LEU A 141 -8.97 15.20 10.81
N VAL A 142 -9.51 16.37 10.46
CA VAL A 142 -8.83 17.65 10.75
C VAL A 142 -9.02 18.01 12.22
N ASN A 143 -10.22 17.83 12.77
CA ASN A 143 -10.49 18.11 14.18
C ASN A 143 -10.24 16.89 15.07
N HIS A 144 -10.29 15.68 14.51
CA HIS A 144 -10.12 14.42 15.23
C HIS A 144 -9.09 13.50 14.55
N PRO A 145 -7.81 13.92 14.44
CA PRO A 145 -6.79 13.14 13.74
C PRO A 145 -6.53 11.77 14.38
N GLU A 146 -6.68 11.62 15.69
CA GLU A 146 -6.55 10.35 16.43
C GLU A 146 -7.44 9.23 15.88
N ARG A 147 -8.59 9.59 15.29
CA ARG A 147 -9.52 8.62 14.70
C ARG A 147 -8.89 7.77 13.61
N SER A 148 -7.85 8.26 12.94
CA SER A 148 -7.14 7.52 11.90
C SER A 148 -6.38 6.28 12.41
N ALA A 149 -6.06 6.23 13.70
CA ALA A 149 -5.41 5.10 14.35
C ALA A 149 -6.40 4.11 15.00
N GLU A 150 -7.67 4.50 15.16
CA GLU A 150 -8.70 3.66 15.76
C GLU A 150 -8.99 2.45 14.86
N PRO A 151 -9.06 1.21 15.41
CA PRO A 151 -9.27 0.00 14.61
C PRO A 151 -10.43 0.10 13.61
N LYS A 152 -11.59 0.58 14.09
CA LYS A 152 -12.82 0.75 13.29
C LYS A 152 -12.67 1.67 12.06
N ASN A 153 -11.68 2.56 12.04
CA ASN A 153 -11.47 3.51 10.96
C ASN A 153 -10.18 3.22 10.16
N ALA A 154 -9.19 2.57 10.76
CA ALA A 154 -7.84 2.46 10.20
C ALA A 154 -7.82 1.80 8.81
N LEU A 155 -8.68 0.81 8.58
CA LEU A 155 -8.84 0.16 7.26
C LEU A 155 -9.43 1.13 6.22
N LEU A 156 -10.55 1.77 6.55
CA LEU A 156 -11.18 2.79 5.69
C LEU A 156 -10.21 3.93 5.36
N VAL A 157 -9.44 4.40 6.34
CA VAL A 157 -8.43 5.45 6.16
C VAL A 157 -7.32 4.99 5.21
N ALA A 158 -6.88 3.74 5.29
CA ALA A 158 -5.91 3.18 4.36
C ALA A 158 -6.48 3.09 2.93
N CYS A 159 -7.72 2.62 2.76
CA CYS A 159 -8.41 2.60 1.47
C CYS A 159 -8.58 4.02 0.88
N ALA A 160 -8.98 4.99 1.69
CA ALA A 160 -9.14 6.38 1.29
C ALA A 160 -7.81 7.04 0.88
N PHE A 161 -6.72 6.76 1.60
CA PHE A 161 -5.38 7.17 1.17
C PHE A 161 -5.00 6.54 -0.18
N TRP A 162 -5.30 5.26 -0.36
CA TRP A 162 -5.00 4.53 -1.59
C TRP A 162 -5.66 5.17 -2.83
N GLN A 163 -6.95 5.52 -2.70
CA GLN A 163 -7.68 6.27 -3.72
C GLN A 163 -7.10 7.67 -3.92
N TRP A 164 -6.80 8.41 -2.84
CA TRP A 164 -6.22 9.75 -2.95
C TRP A 164 -4.92 9.75 -3.77
N LYS A 165 -4.11 8.71 -3.61
CA LYS A 165 -2.83 8.55 -4.30
C LYS A 165 -2.94 7.86 -5.67
N ASP A 166 -4.15 7.53 -6.12
CA ASP A 166 -4.42 6.83 -7.39
C ASP A 166 -3.52 5.60 -7.57
N ILE A 167 -3.46 4.75 -6.54
CA ILE A 167 -2.52 3.61 -6.51
C ILE A 167 -3.07 2.42 -7.31
N ASN A 168 -4.38 2.23 -7.37
CA ASN A 168 -5.01 1.17 -8.19
C ASN A 168 -4.49 1.17 -9.62
N ARG A 169 -4.40 2.34 -10.24
CA ARG A 169 -3.87 2.50 -11.60
C ARG A 169 -2.43 2.00 -11.76
N ILE A 170 -1.62 2.09 -10.71
CA ILE A 170 -0.23 1.59 -10.71
C ILE A 170 -0.19 0.09 -10.45
N CYS A 171 -1.08 -0.43 -9.60
CA CYS A 171 -1.21 -1.87 -9.38
C CYS A 171 -1.49 -2.60 -10.70
N ASP A 172 -2.32 -2.02 -11.54
CA ASP A 172 -2.70 -2.63 -12.81
C ASP A 172 -1.53 -2.69 -13.80
N THR A 173 -0.47 -1.89 -13.63
CA THR A 173 0.75 -2.03 -14.44
C THR A 173 1.73 -3.07 -13.89
N LEU A 174 1.34 -3.81 -12.85
CA LEU A 174 2.13 -4.79 -12.10
C LEU A 174 3.44 -4.28 -11.49
N ASN A 175 3.71 -2.96 -11.58
CA ASN A 175 4.98 -2.40 -11.15
C ASN A 175 4.96 -2.11 -9.64
N TYR A 176 5.23 -3.14 -8.84
CA TYR A 176 5.23 -3.05 -7.38
C TYR A 176 6.26 -2.05 -6.82
N VAL A 177 7.36 -1.83 -7.55
CA VAL A 177 8.35 -0.80 -7.20
C VAL A 177 7.74 0.60 -7.33
N SER A 178 6.95 0.84 -8.38
CA SER A 178 6.24 2.11 -8.58
C SER A 178 5.15 2.33 -7.54
N VAL A 179 4.45 1.27 -7.10
CA VAL A 179 3.54 1.33 -5.94
C VAL A 179 4.29 1.79 -4.68
N THR A 180 5.44 1.16 -4.40
CA THR A 180 6.29 1.52 -3.26
C THR A 180 6.75 2.99 -3.32
N ARG A 181 7.18 3.45 -4.50
CA ARG A 181 7.56 4.85 -4.73
C ARG A 181 6.40 5.82 -4.52
N ARG A 182 5.18 5.44 -4.92
CA ARG A 182 3.99 6.28 -4.74
C ARG A 182 3.63 6.46 -3.26
N ILE A 183 3.81 5.42 -2.45
CA ILE A 183 3.49 5.43 -1.01
C ILE A 183 4.56 6.17 -0.21
N ASN A 184 5.83 5.83 -0.40
CA ASN A 184 6.93 6.30 0.46
C ASN A 184 7.80 7.42 -0.19
N GLY A 185 7.52 7.80 -1.44
CA GLY A 185 8.35 8.76 -2.18
C GLY A 185 9.73 8.20 -2.59
N GLY A 186 9.95 6.89 -2.46
CA GLY A 186 11.21 6.21 -2.76
C GLY A 186 11.08 4.69 -2.63
N THR A 187 12.20 3.97 -2.55
CA THR A 187 12.23 2.50 -2.48
C THR A 187 12.68 1.97 -1.10
N ASN A 188 12.51 2.79 -0.05
CA ASN A 188 12.87 2.39 1.31
C ASN A 188 12.04 1.16 1.74
N GLY A 189 12.73 0.14 2.27
CA GLY A 189 12.09 -1.10 2.73
C GLY A 189 11.59 -2.02 1.61
N LEU A 190 11.98 -1.82 0.35
CA LEU A 190 11.45 -2.61 -0.79
C LEU A 190 11.60 -4.13 -0.62
N ALA A 191 12.71 -4.60 -0.06
CA ALA A 191 12.93 -6.03 0.20
C ALA A 191 11.90 -6.60 1.19
N ASP A 192 11.62 -5.87 2.28
CA ASP A 192 10.61 -6.26 3.27
C ASP A 192 9.19 -6.18 2.68
N ARG A 193 8.90 -5.15 1.88
CA ARG A 193 7.63 -5.03 1.14
C ARG A 193 7.40 -6.20 0.18
N ARG A 194 8.46 -6.71 -0.46
CA ARG A 194 8.40 -7.91 -1.30
C ARG A 194 8.14 -9.16 -0.46
N ALA A 195 8.81 -9.31 0.68
CA ALA A 195 8.54 -10.41 1.60
C ALA A 195 7.09 -10.42 2.12
N TRP A 196 6.52 -9.24 2.39
CA TRP A 196 5.09 -9.10 2.69
C TRP A 196 4.20 -9.53 1.53
N LEU A 197 4.52 -9.11 0.31
CA LEU A 197 3.77 -9.51 -0.89
C LEU A 197 3.79 -11.02 -1.10
N ASP A 198 4.95 -11.66 -0.94
CA ASP A 198 5.08 -13.11 -1.03
C ASP A 198 4.27 -13.81 0.07
N LYS A 199 4.21 -13.23 1.27
CA LYS A 199 3.38 -13.74 2.37
C LYS A 199 1.90 -13.65 2.05
N VAL A 200 1.43 -12.50 1.56
CA VAL A 200 0.02 -12.31 1.16
C VAL A 200 -0.38 -13.35 0.13
N ARG A 201 0.43 -13.52 -0.93
CA ARG A 201 0.15 -14.47 -2.02
C ARG A 201 0.04 -15.91 -1.53
N ARG A 202 0.96 -16.35 -0.66
CA ARG A 202 0.90 -17.69 -0.06
C ARG A 202 -0.36 -17.90 0.77
N VAL A 203 -0.79 -16.89 1.51
CA VAL A 203 -1.99 -16.96 2.34
C VAL A 203 -3.25 -16.95 1.49
N SER A 204 -3.32 -16.10 0.46
CA SER A 204 -4.49 -15.97 -0.41
C SER A 204 -4.62 -17.08 -1.47
N GLY A 205 -3.82 -18.16 -1.38
CA GLY A 205 -3.86 -19.28 -2.32
C GLY A 205 -3.35 -18.99 -3.74
N VAL A 206 -2.68 -17.85 -3.97
CA VAL A 206 -2.08 -17.54 -5.28
C VAL A 206 -0.74 -18.26 -5.39
N ALA A 207 -0.64 -19.20 -6.34
CA ALA A 207 0.49 -20.11 -6.46
C ALA A 207 1.84 -19.36 -6.62
N PRO A 208 2.95 -19.84 -6.00
CA PRO A 208 4.27 -19.20 -6.06
C PRO A 208 4.95 -19.10 -7.45
N GLY A 209 4.24 -19.40 -8.54
CA GLY A 209 4.78 -19.39 -9.91
C GLY A 209 4.32 -18.22 -10.78
N ASP A 210 3.36 -17.42 -10.33
CA ASP A 210 2.92 -16.28 -11.11
C ASP A 210 3.98 -15.15 -11.04
N ARG A 211 4.64 -14.88 -12.16
CA ARG A 211 5.57 -13.76 -12.36
C ARG A 211 4.76 -12.48 -12.48
N TRP A 212 4.70 -11.73 -11.38
CA TRP A 212 3.94 -10.49 -11.29
C TRP A 212 4.81 -9.22 -11.23
N ASP A 213 6.13 -9.32 -11.38
CA ASP A 213 7.02 -8.14 -11.51
C ASP A 213 7.52 -7.97 -12.94
N MET A 214 6.60 -8.13 -13.90
CA MET A 214 6.83 -7.78 -15.29
C MET A 214 6.97 -6.27 -15.45
N GLU A 215 7.90 -5.85 -16.31
CA GLU A 215 7.95 -4.45 -16.72
C GLU A 215 6.74 -4.13 -17.61
N THR A 216 6.34 -2.86 -17.66
CA THR A 216 5.20 -2.43 -18.49
C THR A 216 5.38 -2.84 -19.96
N ALA A 217 6.63 -2.85 -20.45
CA ALA A 217 6.95 -3.30 -21.80
C ALA A 217 6.57 -4.78 -22.02
N ASP A 218 6.88 -5.65 -21.06
CA ASP A 218 6.58 -7.09 -21.17
C ASP A 218 5.06 -7.34 -21.13
N ILE A 219 4.31 -6.53 -20.37
CA ILE A 219 2.83 -6.62 -20.34
C ILE A 219 2.25 -6.19 -21.69
N ILE A 220 2.79 -5.14 -22.32
CA ILE A 220 2.39 -4.72 -23.66
C ILE A 220 2.64 -5.85 -24.66
N GLU A 221 3.77 -6.55 -24.57
CA GLU A 221 4.08 -7.69 -25.43
C GLU A 221 3.11 -8.86 -25.19
N LEU A 222 2.79 -9.17 -23.92
CA LEU A 222 1.77 -10.16 -23.57
C LEU A 222 0.40 -9.84 -24.16
N GLN A 223 -0.06 -8.59 -24.00
CA GLN A 223 -1.35 -8.14 -24.55
C GLN A 223 -1.37 -8.25 -26.08
N ARG A 224 -0.28 -7.88 -26.77
CA ARG A 224 -0.14 -8.03 -28.23
C ARG A 224 -0.13 -9.50 -28.66
N ALA A 225 0.53 -10.36 -27.90
CA ALA A 225 0.58 -11.79 -28.18
C ALA A 225 -0.83 -12.42 -28.07
N LEU A 226 -1.57 -12.10 -27.01
CA LEU A 226 -2.97 -12.55 -26.85
C LEU A 226 -3.90 -12.01 -27.95
N GLN A 227 -3.78 -10.74 -28.32
CA GLN A 227 -4.52 -10.16 -29.45
C GLN A 227 -4.23 -10.91 -30.75
N SER A 228 -2.94 -11.18 -31.02
CA SER A 228 -2.49 -11.91 -32.21
C SER A 228 -2.97 -13.35 -32.22
N ALA A 229 -3.14 -13.95 -31.04
CA ALA A 229 -3.70 -15.29 -30.84
C ALA A 229 -5.25 -15.34 -30.93
N GLY A 230 -5.92 -14.20 -31.18
CA GLY A 230 -7.37 -14.15 -31.39
C GLY A 230 -8.21 -13.80 -30.16
N TYR A 231 -7.63 -13.13 -29.16
CA TYR A 231 -8.32 -12.73 -27.92
C TYR A 231 -8.52 -11.19 -27.85
N PRO A 232 -9.38 -10.59 -28.71
CA PRO A 232 -9.57 -9.14 -28.78
C PRO A 232 -10.19 -8.53 -27.51
N GLU A 233 -10.83 -9.34 -26.68
CA GLU A 233 -11.37 -8.92 -25.39
C GLU A 233 -10.30 -8.34 -24.47
N VAL A 234 -9.02 -8.68 -24.66
CA VAL A 234 -7.88 -8.15 -23.89
C VAL A 234 -7.81 -6.63 -23.90
N GLY A 235 -8.36 -5.95 -24.91
CA GLY A 235 -8.36 -4.50 -25.02
C GLY A 235 -7.09 -3.97 -25.67
N ALA A 236 -6.72 -2.71 -25.43
CA ALA A 236 -5.50 -2.12 -26.00
C ALA A 236 -4.24 -2.70 -25.35
N ALA A 237 -3.13 -2.72 -26.08
CA ALA A 237 -1.83 -3.10 -25.53
C ALA A 237 -1.18 -1.89 -24.84
N ASP A 238 -1.69 -1.54 -23.68
CA ASP A 238 -1.38 -0.34 -22.90
C ASP A 238 -0.51 -0.61 -21.66
N GLY A 239 -0.16 -1.88 -21.41
CA GLY A 239 0.62 -2.30 -20.26
C GLY A 239 -0.17 -2.32 -18.95
N VAL A 240 -1.50 -2.26 -19.03
CA VAL A 240 -2.43 -2.29 -17.89
C VAL A 240 -3.14 -3.65 -17.88
N LEU A 241 -2.83 -4.47 -16.88
CA LEU A 241 -3.47 -5.75 -16.64
C LEU A 241 -4.82 -5.60 -15.90
N GLY A 242 -5.78 -4.96 -16.57
CA GLY A 242 -7.15 -4.82 -16.06
C GLY A 242 -7.98 -6.10 -16.22
N ALA A 243 -9.23 -6.07 -15.76
CA ALA A 243 -10.17 -7.20 -15.82
C ALA A 243 -10.27 -7.83 -17.22
N ARG A 244 -10.15 -7.03 -18.28
CA ARG A 244 -10.15 -7.47 -19.68
C ARG A 244 -8.93 -8.32 -20.04
N SER A 245 -7.73 -7.90 -19.65
CA SER A 245 -6.51 -8.68 -19.88
C SER A 245 -6.53 -9.97 -19.07
N ILE A 246 -7.00 -9.91 -17.81
CA ILE A 246 -7.19 -11.09 -16.95
C ILE A 246 -8.16 -12.09 -17.60
N ALA A 247 -9.31 -11.62 -18.10
CA ALA A 247 -10.28 -12.48 -18.77
C ALA A 247 -9.69 -13.17 -20.01
N GLY A 248 -8.94 -12.42 -20.84
CA GLY A 248 -8.26 -12.97 -22.00
C GLY A 248 -7.20 -14.02 -21.64
N ILE A 249 -6.43 -13.79 -20.56
CA ILE A 249 -5.46 -14.77 -20.04
C ILE A 249 -6.17 -16.05 -19.58
N ILE A 250 -7.21 -15.93 -18.73
CA ILE A 250 -7.95 -17.08 -18.21
C ILE A 250 -8.54 -17.90 -19.37
N ARG A 251 -9.14 -17.22 -20.35
CA ARG A 251 -9.70 -17.87 -21.53
C ARG A 251 -8.63 -18.58 -22.36
N TYR A 252 -7.50 -17.92 -22.63
CA TYR A 252 -6.38 -18.51 -23.37
C TYR A 252 -5.86 -19.77 -22.69
N ARG A 253 -5.67 -19.72 -21.37
CA ARG A 253 -5.21 -20.87 -20.58
C ARG A 253 -6.19 -22.03 -20.68
N HIS A 254 -7.48 -21.77 -20.53
CA HIS A 254 -8.52 -22.79 -20.64
C HIS A 254 -8.56 -23.42 -22.04
N GLU A 255 -8.58 -22.62 -23.11
CA GLU A 255 -8.63 -23.11 -24.49
C GLU A 255 -7.36 -23.88 -24.91
N HIS A 256 -6.25 -23.71 -24.20
CA HIS A 256 -4.98 -24.38 -24.51
C HIS A 256 -4.55 -25.39 -23.44
N GLY A 257 -5.43 -25.72 -22.48
CA GLY A 257 -5.17 -26.75 -21.46
C GLY A 257 -4.00 -26.41 -20.53
N LEU A 258 -3.72 -25.12 -20.31
CA LEU A 258 -2.69 -24.67 -19.38
C LEU A 258 -3.20 -24.77 -17.93
N PRO A 259 -2.31 -25.02 -16.94
CA PRO A 259 -2.69 -25.00 -15.52
C PRO A 259 -3.34 -23.67 -15.12
N GLU A 260 -4.18 -23.68 -14.08
CA GLU A 260 -4.70 -22.45 -13.50
C GLU A 260 -3.56 -21.52 -13.05
N GLY A 261 -3.76 -20.22 -13.26
CA GLY A 261 -2.76 -19.19 -13.02
C GLY A 261 -3.05 -17.96 -13.86
N LEU A 262 -2.26 -16.89 -13.68
CA LEU A 262 -2.38 -15.71 -14.53
C LEU A 262 -1.17 -15.62 -15.44
N ILE A 263 -0.04 -15.07 -15.00
CA ILE A 263 1.16 -14.97 -15.83
C ILE A 263 2.28 -15.83 -15.23
N ASP A 264 2.59 -16.94 -15.89
CA ASP A 264 3.65 -17.87 -15.49
C ASP A 264 4.47 -18.29 -16.72
N GLY A 265 5.53 -19.07 -16.50
CA GLY A 265 6.37 -19.58 -17.59
C GLY A 265 5.61 -20.42 -18.61
N ASN A 266 4.50 -21.08 -18.21
CA ASN A 266 3.69 -21.88 -19.12
C ASN A 266 2.93 -21.00 -20.12
N LEU A 267 2.30 -19.91 -19.64
CA LEU A 267 1.63 -18.94 -20.50
C LEU A 267 2.63 -18.24 -21.43
N LEU A 268 3.75 -17.77 -20.88
CA LEU A 268 4.76 -17.06 -21.66
C LEU A 268 5.32 -17.97 -22.77
N ALA A 269 5.64 -19.22 -22.43
CA ALA A 269 6.08 -20.20 -23.43
C ALA A 269 5.02 -20.48 -24.49
N ALA A 270 3.75 -20.65 -24.10
CA ALA A 270 2.64 -20.89 -25.04
C ALA A 270 2.41 -19.72 -26.01
N LEU A 271 2.64 -18.49 -25.54
CA LEU A 271 2.55 -17.26 -26.34
C LEU A 271 3.85 -16.92 -27.09
N GLY A 272 4.91 -17.72 -26.95
CA GLY A 272 6.20 -17.47 -27.58
C GLY A 272 6.99 -16.29 -27.00
N LEU A 273 6.72 -15.95 -25.73
CA LEU A 273 7.36 -14.86 -24.99
C LEU A 273 8.49 -15.39 -24.09
N PRO A 274 9.51 -14.57 -23.81
CA PRO A 274 10.59 -14.97 -22.91
C PRO A 274 10.08 -15.24 -21.48
N PRO A 275 10.69 -16.20 -20.75
CA PRO A 275 10.24 -16.63 -19.43
C PRO A 275 10.56 -15.66 -18.29
#